data_AF-A0A354X268-F1
#
_entry.id   AF-A0A354X268-F1
#
_cell.length_a   1.000
_cell.length_b   1.000
_cell.length_c   1.000
_cell.angle_alpha   90.00
_cell.angle_beta   90.00
_cell.angle_gamma   90.00
#
_symmetry.space_group_name_H-M   'P 1'
#
loop_
_entity.id
_entity.type
_entity.pdbx_description
1 polymer ?
#
loop_
_entity_poly.entity_id
_entity_poly.type
_entity_poly.pdbx_seq_one_letter_code
_entity_poly.pdbx_strand_id
1 'polypeptide(L)'
;IIMIEPKTGEILCMISAPNYDPSLLTGRDFGKNYQSLEKNPYKPLINRAVAGTYPPGSTFKPAQGLIFLQEGIITEQTQYVCYHGYPPLGGKPACHGHASP
;
A
#
# COMPACT_ATOMS: atom_id res chain seq x y z
N ILE A 1 -3.74 -7.01 -5.06
CA ILE A 1 -2.83 -6.84 -6.22
C ILE A 1 -3.57 -6.02 -7.26
N ILE A 2 -2.90 -5.03 -7.85
CA ILE A 2 -3.40 -4.27 -8.99
C ILE A 2 -2.28 -4.26 -10.04
N MET A 3 -2.61 -4.57 -11.28
CA MET A 3 -1.72 -4.42 -12.43
C MET A 3 -2.37 -3.43 -13.39
N ILE A 4 -1.61 -2.41 -13.78
CA ILE A 4 -2.08 -1.30 -14.62
C ILE A 4 -1.11 -1.11 -15.79
N GLU A 5 -1.64 -0.82 -16.97
CA GLU A 5 -0.85 -0.28 -18.09
C GLU A 5 -0.60 1.23 -17.82
N PRO A 6 0.63 1.66 -17.52
CA PRO A 6 0.89 3.04 -17.09
C PRO A 6 0.56 4.08 -18.16
N LYS A 7 0.65 3.73 -19.45
CA LYS A 7 0.39 4.69 -20.55
C LYS A 7 -1.09 4.99 -20.75
N THR A 8 -1.97 4.02 -20.51
CA THR A 8 -3.41 4.13 -20.78
C THR A 8 -4.25 4.22 -19.51
N GLY A 9 -3.72 3.74 -18.38
CA GLY A 9 -4.46 3.58 -17.13
C GLY A 9 -5.33 2.31 -17.09
N GLU A 10 -5.22 1.44 -18.09
CA GLU A 10 -6.02 0.21 -18.16
C GLU A 10 -5.66 -0.76 -17.02
N ILE A 11 -6.68 -1.26 -16.32
CA ILE A 11 -6.49 -2.24 -15.25
C ILE A 11 -6.49 -3.64 -15.86
N LEU A 12 -5.30 -4.21 -16.02
CA LEU A 12 -5.10 -5.55 -16.56
C LEU A 12 -5.50 -6.63 -15.55
N CYS A 13 -5.36 -6.35 -14.26
CA CYS A 13 -5.69 -7.30 -13.20
C CYS A 13 -6.01 -6.57 -11.88
N MET A 14 -7.04 -7.03 -11.18
CA MET A 14 -7.38 -6.60 -9.82
C MET A 14 -7.77 -7.81 -8.97
N ILE A 15 -6.99 -8.07 -7.92
CA ILE A 15 -7.21 -9.20 -7.01
C ILE A 15 -7.25 -8.69 -5.57
N SER A 16 -8.32 -9.06 -4.85
CA SER A 16 -8.45 -8.92 -3.40
C SER A 16 -8.50 -10.31 -2.76
N ALA A 17 -7.75 -10.52 -1.69
CA ALA A 17 -7.68 -11.80 -0.99
C ALA A 17 -7.85 -11.63 0.54
N PRO A 18 -8.45 -12.61 1.24
CA PRO A 18 -9.13 -13.76 0.66
C PRO A 18 -10.41 -13.36 -0.09
N ASN A 19 -10.78 -14.16 -1.09
CA ASN A 19 -11.98 -13.97 -1.92
C ASN A 19 -13.08 -14.96 -1.49
N TYR A 20 -14.22 -14.90 -2.18
CA TYR A 20 -15.35 -15.80 -2.03
C TYR A 20 -15.96 -16.07 -3.41
N ASP A 21 -16.73 -17.15 -3.56
CA ASP A 21 -17.52 -17.40 -4.76
C ASP A 21 -18.74 -16.46 -4.80
N PRO A 22 -18.86 -15.57 -5.81
CA PRO A 22 -20.00 -14.65 -5.93
C PRO A 22 -21.37 -15.36 -5.99
N SER A 23 -21.42 -16.63 -6.44
CA SER A 23 -22.65 -17.41 -6.49
C SER A 23 -23.33 -17.56 -5.12
N LEU A 24 -22.53 -17.55 -4.04
CA LEU A 24 -23.01 -17.60 -2.65
C LEU A 24 -23.89 -16.40 -2.27
N LEU A 25 -23.72 -15.27 -2.96
CA LEU A 25 -24.51 -14.06 -2.76
C LEU A 25 -25.70 -13.97 -3.71
N THR A 26 -26.23 -15.12 -4.14
CA THR A 26 -27.43 -15.21 -4.96
C THR A 26 -28.39 -16.29 -4.43
N GLY A 27 -29.66 -16.24 -4.85
CA GLY A 27 -30.63 -17.29 -4.56
C GLY A 27 -31.13 -17.33 -3.12
N ARG A 28 -31.69 -18.50 -2.74
CA ARG A 28 -32.44 -18.68 -1.49
C ARG A 28 -31.57 -18.64 -0.23
N ASP A 29 -30.31 -19.04 -0.33
CA ASP A 29 -29.38 -19.10 0.80
C ASP A 29 -28.58 -17.81 1.03
N PHE A 30 -28.87 -16.74 0.26
CA PHE A 30 -28.19 -15.44 0.35
C PHE A 30 -27.98 -14.97 1.79
N GLY A 31 -29.04 -14.93 2.59
CA GLY A 31 -28.97 -14.37 3.95
C GLY A 31 -28.03 -15.14 4.87
N LYS A 32 -28.05 -16.48 4.80
CA LYS A 32 -27.12 -17.33 5.58
C LYS A 32 -25.69 -17.17 5.11
N ASN A 33 -25.46 -17.17 3.79
CA ASN A 33 -24.13 -17.06 3.21
C ASN A 33 -23.51 -15.70 3.49
N TYR A 34 -24.28 -14.62 3.32
CA TYR A 34 -23.84 -13.27 3.63
C TYR A 34 -23.44 -13.15 5.10
N GLN A 35 -24.28 -13.62 6.02
CA GLN A 35 -23.97 -13.58 7.46
C GLN A 35 -22.71 -14.39 7.81
N SER A 36 -22.46 -15.52 7.12
CA SER A 36 -21.23 -16.30 7.29
C SER A 36 -20.00 -15.54 6.80
N LEU A 37 -20.08 -14.92 5.62
CA LEU A 37 -18.98 -14.13 5.04
C LEU A 37 -18.69 -12.85 5.83
N GLU A 38 -19.72 -12.21 6.38
CA GLU A 38 -19.61 -11.02 7.24
C GLU A 38 -18.91 -11.34 8.56
N LYS A 39 -19.27 -12.46 9.20
CA LYS A 39 -18.66 -12.92 10.45
C LYS A 39 -17.27 -13.54 10.27
N ASN A 40 -16.84 -13.76 9.03
CA ASN A 40 -15.53 -14.35 8.76
C ASN A 40 -14.41 -13.39 9.23
N PRO A 41 -13.48 -13.84 10.09
CA PRO A 41 -12.42 -12.98 10.65
C PRO A 41 -11.50 -12.40 9.58
N TYR A 42 -11.39 -13.04 8.42
CA TYR A 42 -10.60 -12.57 7.30
C TYR A 42 -11.31 -11.58 6.39
N LYS A 43 -12.56 -11.20 6.68
CA LYS A 43 -13.31 -10.13 5.98
C LYS A 43 -13.22 -10.24 4.44
N PRO A 44 -13.67 -11.35 3.83
CA PRO A 44 -13.57 -11.58 2.39
C PRO A 44 -14.47 -10.63 1.57
N LEU A 45 -15.51 -10.04 2.18
CA LEU A 45 -16.38 -9.07 1.53
C LEU A 45 -15.68 -7.72 1.23
N ILE A 46 -14.52 -7.45 1.84
CA ILE A 46 -13.78 -6.21 1.59
C ILE A 46 -12.93 -6.35 0.32
N ASN A 47 -13.21 -5.48 -0.65
CA ASN A 47 -12.29 -5.25 -1.76
C ASN A 47 -11.10 -4.40 -1.28
N ARG A 48 -9.99 -5.06 -0.94
CA ARG A 48 -8.77 -4.42 -0.41
C ARG A 48 -8.02 -3.60 -1.44
N ALA A 49 -8.22 -3.86 -2.73
CA ALA A 49 -7.56 -3.09 -3.78
C ALA A 49 -8.10 -1.66 -3.87
N VAL A 50 -9.34 -1.42 -3.45
CA VAL A 50 -10.00 -0.11 -3.56
C VAL A 50 -10.32 0.49 -2.20
N ALA A 51 -10.87 -0.30 -1.27
CA ALA A 51 -11.33 0.17 0.04
C ALA A 51 -10.30 -0.06 1.17
N GLY A 52 -9.17 -0.70 0.87
CA GLY A 52 -8.13 -0.97 1.86
C GLY A 52 -7.33 0.28 2.21
N THR A 53 -7.32 0.66 3.49
CA THR A 53 -6.51 1.78 4.00
C THR A 53 -5.30 1.24 4.76
N TYR A 54 -4.11 1.49 4.22
CA TYR A 54 -2.85 1.04 4.79
C TYR A 54 -1.84 2.19 4.76
N PRO A 55 -0.98 2.33 5.78
CA PRO A 55 0.17 3.21 5.67
C PRO A 55 1.03 2.79 4.46
N PRO A 56 1.32 3.68 3.50
CA PRO A 56 2.05 3.31 2.28
C PRO A 56 3.52 2.95 2.55
N GLY A 57 4.06 3.39 3.68
CA GLY A 57 5.45 3.12 4.07
C GLY A 57 6.44 3.69 3.06
N SER A 58 7.52 2.96 2.80
CA SER A 58 8.60 3.42 1.92
C SER A 58 8.19 3.63 0.46
N THR A 59 7.04 3.10 0.02
CA THR A 59 6.54 3.31 -1.36
C THR A 59 6.22 4.77 -1.67
N PHE A 60 6.00 5.60 -0.65
CA PHE A 60 5.74 7.03 -0.80
C PHE A 60 7.02 7.89 -0.96
N LYS A 61 8.20 7.34 -0.66
CA LYS A 61 9.48 8.09 -0.70
C LYS A 61 9.80 8.73 -2.05
N PRO A 62 9.57 8.09 -3.22
CA PRO A 62 9.88 8.71 -4.51
C PRO A 62 9.10 10.02 -4.73
N ALA A 63 7.81 10.06 -4.39
CA ALA A 63 7.00 11.27 -4.52
C ALA A 63 7.54 12.41 -3.64
N GLN A 64 7.89 12.10 -2.39
CA GLN A 64 8.48 13.09 -1.47
C GLN A 64 9.86 13.58 -1.97
N GLY A 65 10.69 12.68 -2.49
CA GLY A 65 11.99 13.04 -3.05
C GLY A 65 11.87 13.98 -4.25
N LEU A 66 10.91 13.74 -5.15
CA LEU A 66 10.63 14.63 -6.28
C LEU A 66 10.20 16.02 -5.83
N ILE A 67 9.37 16.12 -4.78
CA ILE A 67 8.99 17.41 -4.18
C ILE A 67 10.24 18.14 -3.67
N PHE A 68 11.12 17.46 -2.94
CA PHE A 68 12.33 18.09 -2.42
C PHE A 68 13.30 18.58 -3.50
N LEU A 69 13.41 17.84 -4.61
CA LEU A 69 14.18 18.27 -5.78
C LEU A 69 13.54 19.50 -6.44
N GLN A 70 12.21 19.49 -6.62
CA GLN A 70 11.49 20.60 -7.24
C GLN A 70 11.56 21.89 -6.41
N GLU A 71 11.50 21.77 -5.08
CA GLU A 71 11.63 22.90 -4.14
C GLU A 71 13.10 23.32 -3.93
N GLY A 72 14.07 22.66 -4.55
CA GLY A 72 15.50 22.95 -4.40
C GLY A 72 16.06 22.67 -3.00
N ILE A 73 15.37 21.88 -2.19
CA ILE A 73 15.81 21.48 -0.84
C ILE A 73 17.01 20.53 -0.93
N ILE A 74 17.02 19.66 -1.95
CA ILE A 74 18.12 18.75 -2.27
C ILE A 74 18.42 18.77 -3.77
N THR A 75 19.57 18.22 -4.12
CA THR A 75 19.98 17.84 -5.48
C THR A 75 20.20 16.32 -5.55
N GLU A 76 20.34 15.78 -6.75
CA GLU A 76 20.70 14.37 -6.96
C GLU A 76 22.04 13.98 -6.30
N GLN A 77 22.93 14.94 -6.09
CA GLN A 77 24.25 14.74 -5.47
C GLN A 77 24.26 15.06 -3.97
N THR A 78 23.11 15.45 -3.39
CA THR A 78 23.03 15.75 -1.96
C THR A 78 23.19 14.47 -1.15
N GLN A 79 24.17 14.46 -0.25
CA GLN A 79 24.49 13.31 0.60
C GLN A 79 24.26 13.65 2.07
N TYR A 80 23.78 12.67 2.83
CA TYR A 80 23.64 12.74 4.28
C TYR A 80 24.32 11.55 4.93
N VAL A 81 24.97 11.79 6.06
CA VAL A 81 25.49 10.71 6.90
C VAL A 81 24.30 9.93 7.47
N CYS A 82 24.31 8.62 7.31
CA CYS A 82 23.30 7.75 7.92
C CYS A 82 23.66 7.46 9.37
N TYR A 83 22.85 7.96 10.30
CA TYR A 83 22.98 7.69 11.74
C TYR A 83 22.03 6.57 12.22
N HIS A 84 21.52 5.74 11.31
CA HIS A 84 20.47 4.74 11.59
C HIS A 84 19.18 5.31 12.19
N GLY A 85 18.94 6.60 12.00
CA GLY A 85 17.77 7.33 12.46
C GLY A 85 18.01 8.84 12.33
N TYR A 86 17.10 9.65 12.86
CA TYR A 86 17.23 11.11 12.84
C TYR A 86 17.74 11.64 14.19
N PRO A 87 19.03 12.05 14.29
CA PRO A 87 19.64 12.42 15.58
C PRO A 87 18.95 13.58 16.33
N PRO A 88 18.47 14.66 15.67
CA PRO A 88 17.77 15.74 16.36
C PRO A 88 16.50 15.29 17.11
N LEU A 89 15.91 14.15 16.73
CA LEU A 89 14.78 13.54 17.43
C LEU A 89 15.18 12.25 18.17
N GLY A 90 16.42 12.17 18.66
CA GLY A 90 16.89 11.03 19.45
C GLY A 90 16.90 9.72 18.69
N GLY A 91 17.17 9.76 17.37
CA GLY A 91 17.24 8.58 16.51
C GLY A 91 15.90 8.13 15.92
N LYS A 92 14.85 8.95 15.97
CA LYS A 92 13.52 8.63 15.43
C LYS A 92 13.08 9.57 14.29
N PRO A 93 12.47 9.06 13.20
CA PRO A 93 12.23 7.65 12.92
C PRO A 93 13.55 6.89 12.72
N ALA A 94 13.57 5.62 13.14
CA ALA A 94 14.74 4.76 12.95
C ALA A 94 14.84 4.33 11.48
N CYS A 95 16.06 4.09 11.01
CA CYS A 95 16.32 3.65 9.64
C CYS A 95 16.75 2.18 9.62
N HIS A 96 16.30 1.43 8.62
CA HIS A 96 16.85 0.12 8.32
C HIS A 96 18.22 0.27 7.64
N GLY A 97 19.20 -0.55 8.03
CA GLY A 97 20.47 -0.61 7.33
C GLY A 97 20.30 -1.15 5.91
N HIS A 98 20.87 -0.46 4.95
CA HIS A 98 21.02 -0.92 3.58
C HIS A 98 22.41 -0.48 3.10
N ALA A 99 22.96 -1.17 2.09
CA ALA A 99 24.15 -0.66 1.42
C ALA A 99 23.85 0.75 0.90
N SER A 100 24.67 1.72 1.28
CA SER A 100 24.71 2.99 0.56
C SER A 100 25.32 2.71 -0.82
N PRO A 101 24.75 3.25 -1.91
CA PRO A 101 25.54 3.50 -3.09
C PRO A 101 26.66 4.51 -2.79
#